data_AF-A0AAD9QLF5-F1
#
_entry.id   AF-A0AAD9QLF5-F1
#
_cell.length_a   1.000
_cell.length_b   1.000
_cell.length_c   1.000
_cell.angle_alpha   90.00
_cell.angle_beta   90.00
_cell.angle_gamma   90.00
#
_symmetry.space_group_name_H-M   'P 1'
#
loop_
_entity.id
_entity.type
_entity.pdbx_description
1 polymer ?
#
loop_
_entity_poly.entity_id
_entity_poly.type
_entity_poly.pdbx_seq_one_letter_code
_entity_poly.pdbx_strand_id
1 'polypeptide(L)'
;MSYGNGSSTECQSYLCRSKIAVLEKLKQLKVAKPSIDVTSKPSEPIASRRSRFKFPDPKKDCYLNIKVRSDDGKQCLPVFYENQEEIIDQYFILYVESVKRFSFDGKELIRNKDERECYCYSPFSEHEKGLKKKYPGFWFRFFGEEAIFRITVALKIDVAFVGKLLGRKRILDSLGLANGIVASEQVEISTFVQNSPKSESNDFINSSKIFPALYFNQEYKSIFSKFKDLRKKLNFCELEKYFTQTLASLQENDLRVVLFLEQSQEACRKNHFEKSKLLLKNAVDLAAKCKNKTLLMGRAYLYLSYVHQKDGCLGIAEECLAVARKKLQALEACEDLGDLCFQEGLVLSSFAQKMPKFAFQLIKEAILKFEHAAVLFANCLAMDNVLDKQCCTFIRLASLLLQQMSGSVDSCGTSMQNELRAEKHLEWVKGRLPELSEKTKFYFHVCQTELHYKKQQFAKAKESLDSARQIEESSQLEEQAVWTQMPVKTTEKSHMQKEIVRKISEISVEECFEDNIHLGYQGDESS
;
A
#
# COMPACT_ATOMS: atom_id res chain seq x y z
N MET A 1 -12.67 -36.22 46.77
CA MET A 1 -11.82 -35.20 47.41
C MET A 1 -10.47 -35.15 46.69
N SER A 2 -9.97 -33.92 46.49
CA SER A 2 -8.62 -33.48 46.07
C SER A 2 -8.06 -33.74 44.65
N TYR A 3 -8.25 -32.71 43.81
CA TYR A 3 -7.26 -31.86 43.11
C TYR A 3 -5.80 -32.33 42.87
N GLY A 4 -5.32 -32.14 41.63
CA GLY A 4 -4.27 -31.11 41.38
C GLY A 4 -3.04 -31.47 40.53
N ASN A 5 -2.93 -30.77 39.38
CA ASN A 5 -1.72 -30.39 38.61
C ASN A 5 -1.16 -31.32 37.51
N GLY A 6 -1.74 -31.21 36.32
CA GLY A 6 -1.03 -31.32 35.05
C GLY A 6 -0.92 -29.93 34.40
N SER A 7 0.29 -29.39 34.31
CA SER A 7 0.59 -28.22 33.47
C SER A 7 1.54 -28.64 32.35
N SER A 8 1.00 -28.84 31.15
CA SER A 8 1.78 -28.91 29.91
C SER A 8 1.25 -27.83 28.97
N THR A 9 1.78 -26.62 29.11
CA THR A 9 1.71 -25.59 28.09
C THR A 9 2.74 -25.93 27.01
N GLU A 10 2.27 -26.41 25.87
CA GLU A 10 3.05 -26.47 24.63
C GLU A 10 3.35 -25.04 24.16
N CYS A 11 4.52 -24.55 24.57
CA CYS A 11 5.11 -23.32 24.07
C CYS A 11 5.67 -23.61 22.66
N GLN A 12 5.07 -22.98 21.65
CA GLN A 12 5.63 -22.92 20.31
C GLN A 12 7.07 -22.37 20.38
N SER A 13 7.96 -23.07 19.68
CA SER A 13 9.42 -23.02 19.78
C SER A 13 10.05 -21.64 19.57
N TYR A 14 10.43 -20.97 20.65
CA TYR A 14 11.53 -20.01 20.65
C TYR A 14 12.83 -20.79 20.82
N LEU A 15 13.66 -20.86 19.77
CA LEU A 15 14.99 -21.47 19.82
C LEU A 15 15.88 -20.63 20.76
N CYS A 16 15.88 -20.97 22.05
CA CYS A 16 16.71 -20.34 23.07
C CYS A 16 18.19 -20.65 22.76
N ARG A 17 18.89 -19.75 22.07
CA ARG A 17 20.33 -19.90 21.81
C ARG A 17 21.10 -19.81 23.13
N SER A 18 21.98 -20.78 23.39
CA SER A 18 22.89 -20.68 24.52
C SER A 18 23.83 -19.48 24.34
N LYS A 19 24.08 -18.73 25.41
CA LYS A 19 25.03 -17.59 25.39
C LYS A 19 26.41 -17.97 24.84
N ILE A 20 26.78 -19.25 25.01
CA ILE A 20 28.04 -19.85 24.54
C ILE A 20 28.11 -19.88 23.01
N ALA A 21 27.05 -20.34 22.34
CA ALA A 21 27.02 -20.41 20.87
C ALA A 21 27.15 -19.03 20.20
N VAL A 22 26.54 -18.00 20.81
CA VAL A 22 26.65 -16.61 20.32
C VAL A 22 28.06 -16.05 20.54
N LEU A 23 28.68 -16.35 21.68
CA LEU A 23 30.06 -15.96 21.97
C LEU A 23 31.08 -16.62 21.02
N GLU A 24 30.94 -17.90 20.73
CA GLU A 24 31.81 -18.60 19.77
C GLU A 24 31.67 -18.01 18.38
N LYS A 25 30.45 -17.71 17.93
CA LYS A 25 30.21 -17.11 16.62
C LYS A 25 30.79 -15.70 16.54
N LEU A 26 30.62 -14.86 17.57
CA LEU A 26 31.25 -13.52 17.63
C LEU A 26 32.79 -13.60 17.67
N LYS A 27 33.38 -14.59 18.34
CA LYS A 27 34.83 -14.84 18.32
C LYS A 27 35.30 -15.27 16.93
N GLN A 28 34.57 -16.15 16.25
CA GLN A 28 34.84 -16.52 14.86
C GLN A 28 34.77 -15.30 13.93
N LEU A 29 33.80 -14.41 14.12
CA LEU A 29 33.66 -13.18 13.33
C LEU A 29 34.82 -12.18 13.54
N LYS A 30 35.41 -12.12 14.74
CA LYS A 30 36.64 -11.34 15.01
C LYS A 30 37.82 -11.84 14.17
N VAL A 31 37.89 -13.15 13.94
CA VAL A 31 38.94 -13.79 13.14
C VAL A 31 38.65 -13.66 11.64
N ALA A 32 37.37 -13.72 11.25
CA ALA A 32 36.93 -13.84 9.85
C ALA A 32 36.85 -12.53 9.04
N LYS A 33 37.13 -11.35 9.62
CA LYS A 33 37.19 -10.02 8.97
C LYS A 33 36.28 -9.88 7.70
N PRO A 34 34.95 -9.85 7.86
CA PRO A 34 34.05 -9.77 6.71
C PRO A 34 34.32 -8.49 5.92
N SER A 35 34.15 -8.56 4.59
CA SER A 35 34.34 -7.44 3.68
C SER A 35 33.07 -7.15 2.88
N ILE A 36 32.90 -5.90 2.47
CA ILE A 36 31.85 -5.48 1.56
C ILE A 36 32.46 -4.87 0.32
N ASP A 37 31.98 -5.27 -0.84
CA ASP A 37 32.39 -4.73 -2.14
C ASP A 37 31.17 -4.21 -2.89
N VAL A 38 31.28 -3.05 -3.52
CA VAL A 38 30.31 -2.59 -4.51
C VAL A 38 30.59 -3.29 -5.84
N THR A 39 29.68 -4.16 -6.28
CA THR A 39 29.85 -4.98 -7.50
C THR A 39 29.19 -4.37 -8.73
N SER A 40 28.25 -3.45 -8.54
CA SER A 40 27.64 -2.71 -9.64
C SER A 40 27.35 -1.31 -9.16
N LYS A 41 27.96 -0.35 -9.86
CA LYS A 41 27.63 1.06 -9.83
C LYS A 41 27.36 1.53 -11.25
N PRO A 42 26.52 2.56 -11.46
CA PRO A 42 26.37 3.14 -12.78
C PRO A 42 27.70 3.69 -13.28
N SER A 43 28.03 3.37 -14.53
CA SER A 43 29.22 3.86 -15.23
C SER A 43 29.05 5.29 -15.75
N GLU A 44 27.79 5.72 -15.94
CA GLU A 44 27.43 7.03 -16.46
C GLU A 44 26.71 7.87 -15.38
N PRO A 45 26.77 9.21 -15.47
CA PRO A 45 25.99 10.09 -14.60
C PRO A 45 24.50 9.78 -14.68
N ILE A 46 23.79 9.89 -13.55
CA ILE A 46 22.37 9.57 -13.44
C ILE A 46 21.54 10.85 -13.48
N ALA A 47 20.41 10.82 -14.16
CA ALA A 47 19.49 11.96 -14.21
C ALA A 47 18.94 12.29 -12.80
N SER A 48 19.21 13.52 -12.33
CA SER A 48 18.52 14.11 -11.18
C SER A 48 17.02 14.19 -11.46
N ARG A 49 16.21 13.79 -10.48
CA ARG A 49 14.76 13.74 -10.61
C ARG A 49 14.11 14.95 -9.95
N ARG A 50 12.92 15.32 -10.45
CA ARG A 50 12.01 16.25 -9.78
C ARG A 50 10.96 15.53 -8.94
N SER A 51 10.63 14.30 -9.31
CA SER A 51 9.59 13.53 -8.62
C SER A 51 10.10 12.91 -7.33
N ARG A 52 9.51 13.33 -6.21
CA ARG A 52 9.77 12.79 -4.87
C ARG A 52 8.87 11.58 -4.56
N PHE A 53 8.59 10.70 -5.54
CA PHE A 53 7.79 9.48 -5.29
C PHE A 53 8.36 8.65 -4.14
N LYS A 54 7.51 7.91 -3.44
CA LYS A 54 7.89 7.22 -2.21
C LYS A 54 8.61 5.90 -2.42
N PHE A 55 8.62 5.39 -3.65
CA PHE A 55 9.21 4.10 -3.99
C PHE A 55 10.22 4.22 -5.14
N PRO A 56 11.26 3.36 -5.17
CA PRO A 56 12.19 3.32 -6.28
C PRO A 56 11.55 2.74 -7.56
N ASP A 57 11.81 3.39 -8.69
CA ASP A 57 11.44 2.98 -10.04
C ASP A 57 12.62 2.19 -10.64
N PRO A 58 12.49 0.86 -10.87
CA PRO A 58 13.58 0.04 -11.37
C PRO A 58 14.15 0.46 -12.74
N LYS A 59 13.41 1.24 -13.51
CA LYS A 59 13.83 1.76 -14.82
C LYS A 59 14.54 3.11 -14.71
N LYS A 60 14.30 3.88 -13.65
CA LYS A 60 14.68 5.30 -13.57
C LYS A 60 15.61 5.63 -12.40
N ASP A 61 15.63 4.81 -11.36
CA ASP A 61 16.46 4.99 -10.17
C ASP A 61 17.70 4.09 -10.19
N CYS A 62 18.69 4.48 -9.40
CA CYS A 62 19.96 3.77 -9.32
C CYS A 62 19.88 2.60 -8.35
N TYR A 63 20.38 1.42 -8.70
CA TYR A 63 20.61 0.35 -7.74
C TYR A 63 22.10 0.06 -7.57
N LEU A 64 22.57 0.13 -6.33
CA LEU A 64 23.93 -0.23 -5.96
C LEU A 64 23.94 -1.70 -5.53
N ASN A 65 24.62 -2.59 -6.28
CA ASN A 65 24.81 -3.97 -5.84
C ASN A 65 25.98 -4.06 -4.87
N ILE A 66 25.75 -4.72 -3.74
CA ILE A 66 26.74 -4.95 -2.70
C ILE A 66 26.94 -6.45 -2.56
N LYS A 67 28.21 -6.87 -2.53
CA LYS A 67 28.59 -8.24 -2.22
C LYS A 67 29.25 -8.25 -0.86
N VAL A 68 28.75 -9.09 0.03
CA VAL A 68 29.29 -9.25 1.39
C VAL A 68 29.98 -10.60 1.44
N ARG A 69 31.29 -10.62 1.69
CA ARG A 69 32.10 -11.86 1.66
C ARG A 69 32.59 -12.24 3.06
N SER A 70 32.58 -13.54 3.33
CA SER A 70 33.41 -14.16 4.38
C SER A 70 34.86 -14.33 3.91
N ASP A 71 35.77 -14.58 4.87
CA ASP A 71 37.21 -14.79 4.68
C ASP A 71 37.56 -15.84 3.60
N ASP A 72 36.74 -16.87 3.42
CA ASP A 72 36.97 -17.91 2.41
C ASP A 72 36.68 -17.45 0.96
N GLY A 73 36.14 -16.24 0.77
CA GLY A 73 35.76 -15.66 -0.51
C GLY A 73 34.63 -16.40 -1.26
N LYS A 74 34.11 -17.49 -0.67
CA LYS A 74 33.21 -18.45 -1.32
C LYS A 74 31.75 -18.26 -0.95
N GLN A 75 31.45 -17.70 0.22
CA GLN A 75 30.08 -17.49 0.67
C GLN A 75 29.69 -16.00 0.73
N CYS A 76 28.52 -15.69 0.16
CA CYS A 76 27.85 -14.42 0.45
C CYS A 76 27.19 -14.53 1.82
N LEU A 77 27.62 -13.71 2.78
CA LEU A 77 26.95 -13.66 4.09
C LEU A 77 25.54 -13.09 3.90
N PRO A 78 24.51 -13.71 4.49
CA PRO A 78 23.18 -13.14 4.45
C PRO A 78 23.14 -11.90 5.36
N VAL A 79 22.51 -10.83 4.89
CA VAL A 79 22.49 -9.51 5.52
C VAL A 79 21.09 -8.95 5.65
N PHE A 80 20.86 -8.23 6.75
CA PHE A 80 19.62 -7.51 7.03
C PHE A 80 19.75 -6.02 6.77
N TYR A 81 18.63 -5.33 6.59
CA TYR A 81 18.58 -3.87 6.54
C TYR A 81 17.99 -3.32 7.83
N GLU A 82 18.42 -2.13 8.24
CA GLU A 82 18.08 -1.49 9.54
C GLU A 82 16.57 -1.37 9.84
N ASN A 83 15.72 -1.45 8.82
CA ASN A 83 14.26 -1.32 8.92
C ASN A 83 13.49 -2.66 8.80
N GLN A 84 14.13 -3.82 8.97
CA GLN A 84 13.46 -5.13 8.94
C GLN A 84 13.17 -5.63 10.36
N GLU A 85 11.92 -6.00 10.65
CA GLU A 85 11.57 -6.71 11.89
C GLU A 85 12.15 -8.13 11.91
N GLU A 86 12.45 -8.57 13.13
CA GLU A 86 13.31 -9.67 13.56
C GLU A 86 13.22 -10.97 12.72
N ILE A 87 14.37 -11.42 12.24
CA ILE A 87 14.62 -12.84 11.93
C ILE A 87 15.83 -13.29 12.76
N ILE A 88 15.60 -14.33 13.55
CA ILE A 88 16.37 -14.77 14.72
C ILE A 88 17.77 -15.38 14.38
N ASP A 89 18.19 -15.34 13.12
CA ASP A 89 19.30 -16.18 12.64
C ASP A 89 20.56 -15.48 12.10
N GLN A 90 20.59 -14.15 11.93
CA GLN A 90 21.74 -13.48 11.31
C GLN A 90 22.11 -12.15 11.99
N TYR A 91 23.41 -11.88 12.12
CA TYR A 91 23.96 -10.87 13.02
C TYR A 91 24.37 -9.56 12.32
N PHE A 92 24.31 -9.51 10.99
CA PHE A 92 24.86 -8.41 10.19
C PHE A 92 23.77 -7.56 9.56
N ILE A 93 23.83 -6.26 9.85
CA ILE A 93 22.99 -5.21 9.31
C ILE A 93 23.80 -4.44 8.26
N LEU A 94 23.36 -4.48 7.01
CA LEU A 94 23.82 -3.65 5.92
C LEU A 94 22.98 -2.35 5.91
N TYR A 95 23.65 -1.20 5.98
CA TYR A 95 22.98 0.11 5.99
C TYR A 95 23.83 1.18 5.29
N VAL A 96 23.21 2.32 5.01
CA VAL A 96 23.90 3.49 4.45
C VAL A 96 24.26 4.42 5.59
N GLU A 97 25.56 4.55 5.86
CA GLU A 97 26.08 5.36 6.95
C GLU A 97 26.01 6.85 6.62
N SER A 98 26.40 7.22 5.40
CA SER A 98 26.39 8.63 4.98
C SER A 98 26.19 8.78 3.49
N VAL A 99 25.59 9.91 3.11
CA VAL A 99 25.50 10.38 1.72
C VAL A 99 25.92 11.84 1.70
N LYS A 100 27.10 12.13 1.16
CA LYS A 100 27.65 13.48 1.07
C LYS A 100 27.61 13.97 -0.36
N ARG A 101 27.34 15.26 -0.55
CA ARG A 101 27.20 15.88 -1.86
C ARG A 101 28.40 16.79 -2.12
N PHE A 102 28.98 16.70 -3.30
CA PHE A 102 30.15 17.47 -3.73
C PHE A 102 29.86 18.15 -5.06
N SER A 103 30.40 19.34 -5.27
CA SER A 103 30.52 19.91 -6.61
C SER A 103 31.53 19.12 -7.44
N PHE A 104 31.50 19.27 -8.77
CA PHE A 104 32.54 18.71 -9.64
C PHE A 104 33.94 19.26 -9.36
N ASP A 105 34.03 20.43 -8.74
CA ASP A 105 35.29 21.03 -8.26
C ASP A 105 35.77 20.43 -6.91
N GLY A 106 35.09 19.41 -6.41
CA GLY A 106 35.47 18.68 -5.19
C GLY A 106 35.11 19.37 -3.87
N LYS A 107 34.33 20.46 -3.88
CA LYS A 107 33.87 21.14 -2.67
C LYS A 107 32.63 20.44 -2.10
N GLU A 108 32.65 20.09 -0.81
CA GLU A 108 31.47 19.55 -0.13
C GLU A 108 30.37 20.61 -0.08
N LEU A 109 29.19 20.28 -0.62
CA LEU A 109 28.02 21.13 -0.62
C LEU A 109 27.26 20.93 0.70
N ILE A 110 27.02 22.01 1.43
CA ILE A 110 26.41 21.95 2.76
C ILE A 110 24.91 21.65 2.60
N ARG A 111 24.44 20.61 3.30
CA ARG A 111 23.03 20.21 3.34
C ARG A 111 22.15 21.35 3.85
N ASN A 112 21.15 21.73 3.06
CA ASN A 112 20.07 22.58 3.55
C ASN A 112 19.11 21.72 4.40
N LYS A 113 18.79 22.13 5.63
CA LYS A 113 18.08 21.26 6.61
C LYS A 113 16.69 20.80 6.17
N ASP A 114 16.04 21.55 5.27
CA ASP A 114 14.64 21.34 4.90
C ASP A 114 14.43 20.55 3.59
N GLU A 115 15.50 20.20 2.86
CA GLU A 115 15.39 19.46 1.60
C GLU A 115 16.18 18.14 1.63
N ARG A 116 15.48 17.01 1.39
CA ARG A 116 16.16 15.72 1.18
C ARG A 116 16.77 15.69 -0.22
N GLU A 117 18.09 15.69 -0.29
CA GLU A 117 18.90 15.71 -1.53
C GLU A 117 18.92 14.35 -2.25
N CYS A 118 18.68 13.27 -1.52
CA CYS A 118 18.47 11.94 -2.08
C CYS A 118 17.49 11.12 -1.24
N TYR A 119 16.82 10.16 -1.86
CA TYR A 119 16.16 9.06 -1.16
C TYR A 119 16.97 7.78 -1.32
N CYS A 120 17.14 7.06 -0.21
CA CYS A 120 17.75 5.75 -0.15
C CYS A 120 16.70 4.74 0.29
N TYR A 121 16.59 3.63 -0.45
CA TYR A 121 15.65 2.56 -0.17
C TYR A 121 16.38 1.21 -0.10
N SER A 122 16.04 0.40 0.90
CA SER A 122 16.48 -1.00 0.96
C SER A 122 15.76 -1.83 -0.13
N PRO A 123 16.31 -2.97 -0.55
CA PRO A 123 15.71 -3.82 -1.57
C PRO A 123 14.40 -4.38 -1.06
N PHE A 124 13.37 -4.34 -1.90
CA PHE A 124 12.09 -4.97 -1.64
C PHE A 124 12.25 -6.48 -1.49
N SER A 125 11.61 -7.09 -0.48
CA SER A 125 11.64 -8.55 -0.29
C SER A 125 10.84 -9.33 -1.34
N GLU A 126 9.99 -8.67 -2.13
CA GLU A 126 9.00 -9.34 -2.99
C GLU A 126 8.87 -8.75 -4.40
N HIS A 127 9.99 -8.38 -5.05
CA HIS A 127 9.99 -8.31 -6.52
C HIS A 127 10.17 -9.71 -7.12
N GLU A 128 9.20 -10.58 -6.86
CA GLU A 128 8.95 -11.72 -7.74
C GLU A 128 8.32 -11.20 -9.03
N LYS A 129 8.84 -11.68 -10.17
CA LYS A 129 8.55 -11.27 -11.55
C LYS A 129 9.34 -10.04 -12.04
N GLY A 130 10.65 -10.20 -12.17
CA GLY A 130 11.42 -9.33 -13.09
C GLY A 130 12.93 -9.47 -13.01
N LEU A 131 13.51 -9.45 -11.80
CA LEU A 131 14.95 -9.53 -11.62
C LEU A 131 15.23 -10.21 -10.28
N LYS A 132 15.51 -11.52 -10.29
CA LYS A 132 16.25 -12.17 -9.20
C LYS A 132 17.65 -11.54 -9.16
N LYS A 133 17.81 -10.33 -8.61
CA LYS A 133 19.14 -9.75 -8.40
C LYS A 133 19.81 -10.62 -7.33
N LYS A 134 20.88 -11.30 -7.74
CA LYS A 134 21.63 -12.30 -6.95
C LYS A 134 22.36 -11.70 -5.73
N TYR A 135 22.30 -10.38 -5.53
CA TYR A 135 23.12 -9.64 -4.56
C TYR A 135 22.29 -8.58 -3.79
N PRO A 136 22.55 -8.39 -2.48
CA PRO A 136 21.98 -7.30 -1.67
C PRO A 136 22.41 -5.92 -2.21
N GLY A 137 21.76 -4.83 -1.80
CA GLY A 137 21.99 -3.51 -2.39
C GLY A 137 21.11 -2.40 -1.84
N PHE A 138 21.18 -1.21 -2.46
CA PHE A 138 20.29 -0.09 -2.14
C PHE A 138 19.83 0.62 -3.40
N TRP A 139 18.58 1.08 -3.42
CA TRP A 139 18.11 2.01 -4.42
C TRP A 139 18.37 3.45 -4.00
N PHE A 140 18.87 4.26 -4.92
CA PHE A 140 19.07 5.69 -4.72
C PHE A 140 18.31 6.48 -5.78
N ARG A 141 17.60 7.51 -5.31
CA ARG A 141 17.06 8.58 -6.15
C ARG A 141 17.71 9.90 -5.74
N PHE A 142 18.27 10.60 -6.72
CA PHE A 142 18.97 11.87 -6.50
C PHE A 142 18.12 13.05 -6.96
N PHE A 143 18.23 14.17 -6.24
CA PHE A 143 17.50 15.41 -6.49
C PHE A 143 18.47 16.59 -6.63
N GLY A 144 17.99 17.66 -7.25
CA GLY A 144 18.73 18.93 -7.34
C GLY A 144 19.72 18.99 -8.50
N GLU A 145 20.61 19.97 -8.42
CA GLU A 145 21.63 20.28 -9.44
C GLU A 145 22.70 19.19 -9.55
N GLU A 146 23.45 19.24 -10.64
CA GLU A 146 24.53 18.31 -10.96
C GLU A 146 25.56 18.26 -9.84
N ALA A 147 25.85 17.07 -9.35
CA ALA A 147 26.74 16.87 -8.22
C ALA A 147 27.33 15.46 -8.21
N ILE A 148 28.37 15.29 -7.40
CA ILE A 148 28.96 14.00 -7.07
C ILE A 148 28.46 13.61 -5.68
N PHE A 149 27.75 12.50 -5.59
CA PHE A 149 27.30 11.91 -4.33
C PHE A 149 28.29 10.85 -3.88
N ARG A 150 28.93 11.07 -2.74
CA ARG A 150 29.80 10.11 -2.08
C ARG A 150 28.99 9.38 -1.00
N ILE A 151 28.70 8.12 -1.27
CA ILE A 151 27.85 7.26 -0.45
C ILE A 151 28.75 6.30 0.30
N THR A 152 28.62 6.27 1.62
CA THR A 152 29.32 5.30 2.46
C THR A 152 28.31 4.26 2.92
N VAL A 153 28.54 3.01 2.53
CA VAL A 153 27.78 1.84 2.94
C VAL A 153 28.56 1.12 4.01
N ALA A 154 27.88 0.62 5.04
CA ALA A 154 28.52 -0.08 6.14
C ALA A 154 27.78 -1.38 6.51
N LEU A 155 28.56 -2.34 6.98
CA LEU A 155 28.11 -3.58 7.60
C LEU A 155 28.34 -3.48 9.10
N LYS A 156 27.28 -3.64 9.88
CA LYS A 156 27.29 -3.49 11.34
C LYS A 156 26.71 -4.72 12.03
N ILE A 157 27.17 -4.99 13.24
CA ILE A 157 26.56 -5.96 14.16
C ILE A 157 25.55 -5.24 15.06
N ASP A 158 24.40 -5.86 15.32
CA ASP A 158 23.44 -5.35 16.29
C ASP A 158 24.00 -5.41 17.74
N VAL A 159 24.63 -4.31 18.13
CA VAL A 159 25.21 -4.11 19.46
C VAL A 159 24.16 -4.16 20.58
N ALA A 160 22.92 -3.74 20.29
CA ALA A 160 21.86 -3.73 21.30
C ALA A 160 21.36 -5.14 21.59
N PHE A 161 21.18 -5.96 20.54
CA PHE A 161 20.87 -7.38 20.67
C PHE A 161 21.99 -8.15 21.40
N VAL A 162 23.24 -7.98 20.96
CA VAL A 162 24.41 -8.63 21.58
C VAL A 162 24.54 -8.21 23.06
N GLY A 163 24.34 -6.92 23.36
CA GLY A 163 24.39 -6.39 24.71
C GLY A 163 23.28 -6.91 25.63
N LYS A 164 22.06 -7.11 25.11
CA LYS A 164 20.94 -7.73 25.86
C LYS A 164 21.23 -9.20 26.19
N LEU A 165 21.82 -9.94 25.25
CA LEU A 165 22.06 -11.39 25.40
C LEU A 165 23.24 -11.71 26.33
N LEU A 166 24.32 -10.93 26.27
CA LEU A 166 25.59 -11.24 26.93
C LEU A 166 25.89 -10.41 28.19
N GLY A 167 25.05 -9.41 28.50
CA GLY A 167 25.28 -8.49 29.61
C GLY A 167 26.24 -7.35 29.22
N ARG A 168 25.87 -6.11 29.58
CA ARG A 168 26.54 -4.91 29.07
C ARG A 168 27.97 -4.72 29.59
N LYS A 169 28.83 -4.27 28.67
CA LYS A 169 30.14 -3.56 28.78
C LYS A 169 31.44 -4.32 28.47
N ARG A 170 31.77 -5.49 29.02
CA ARG A 170 33.16 -6.00 28.89
C ARG A 170 33.54 -6.66 27.54
N ILE A 171 32.57 -7.09 26.73
CA ILE A 171 32.85 -7.84 25.48
C ILE A 171 33.01 -6.91 24.26
N LEU A 172 32.24 -5.83 24.16
CA LEU A 172 32.34 -4.89 23.03
C LEU A 172 33.63 -4.08 23.05
N ASP A 173 34.09 -3.67 24.24
CA ASP A 173 35.35 -2.96 24.42
C ASP A 173 36.56 -3.85 24.10
N SER A 174 36.49 -5.16 24.39
CA SER A 174 37.54 -6.15 24.02
C SER A 174 37.48 -6.60 22.54
N LEU A 175 36.44 -6.20 21.82
CA LEU A 175 36.29 -6.41 20.37
C LEU A 175 36.71 -5.19 19.54
N GLY A 176 36.97 -4.02 20.15
CA GLY A 176 37.38 -2.81 19.43
C GLY A 176 36.28 -2.19 18.54
N LEU A 177 35.03 -2.62 18.72
CA LEU A 177 33.89 -2.26 17.88
C LEU A 177 32.98 -1.26 18.60
N ALA A 178 33.45 -0.01 18.79
CA ALA A 178 32.71 1.01 19.55
C ALA A 178 31.28 1.27 19.01
N ASN A 179 31.09 1.20 17.69
CA ASN A 179 29.79 1.40 17.02
C ASN A 179 29.23 0.13 16.35
N GLY A 180 29.90 -1.02 16.51
CA GLY A 180 29.52 -2.29 15.88
C GLY A 180 29.80 -2.40 14.37
N ILE A 181 30.41 -1.40 13.73
CA ILE A 181 30.76 -1.43 12.30
C ILE A 181 31.93 -2.39 12.07
N VAL A 182 31.75 -3.34 11.17
CA VAL A 182 32.73 -4.39 10.87
C VAL A 182 33.39 -4.19 9.50
N ALA A 183 32.67 -3.59 8.55
CA ALA A 183 33.20 -3.23 7.24
C ALA A 183 32.47 -2.00 6.70
N SER A 184 33.15 -1.19 5.90
CA SER A 184 32.58 -0.03 5.22
C SER A 184 33.21 0.14 3.85
N GLU A 185 32.42 0.56 2.87
CA GLU A 185 32.87 0.83 1.51
C GLU A 185 32.25 2.11 1.01
N GLN A 186 33.02 2.88 0.24
CA GLN A 186 32.60 4.17 -0.27
C GLN A 186 32.47 4.13 -1.79
N VAL A 187 31.38 4.69 -2.31
CA VAL A 187 31.13 4.79 -3.75
C VAL A 187 30.74 6.21 -4.13
N GLU A 188 31.21 6.63 -5.29
CA GLU A 188 30.83 7.90 -5.89
C GLU A 188 29.88 7.68 -7.06
N ILE A 189 28.80 8.46 -7.07
CA ILE A 189 27.79 8.50 -8.12
C ILE A 189 27.63 9.95 -8.58
N SER A 190 27.79 10.18 -9.87
CA SER A 190 27.60 11.50 -10.47
C SER A 190 26.16 11.66 -10.97
N THR A 191 25.63 12.88 -10.92
CA THR A 191 24.30 13.19 -11.45
C THR A 191 24.34 14.32 -12.47
N PHE A 192 23.38 14.33 -13.38
CA PHE A 192 23.17 15.41 -14.35
C PHE A 192 21.71 15.90 -14.32
N VAL A 193 21.45 17.13 -14.73
CA VAL A 193 20.09 17.65 -14.80
C VAL A 193 19.46 17.24 -16.14
N GLN A 194 18.43 16.41 -16.09
CA GLN A 194 17.68 16.08 -17.30
C GLN A 194 16.84 17.29 -17.73
N ASN A 195 17.25 17.94 -18.82
CA ASN A 195 16.49 19.01 -19.48
C ASN A 195 15.23 18.45 -20.14
N SER A 196 14.17 18.24 -19.36
CA SER A 196 12.81 18.17 -19.92
C SER A 196 12.31 19.60 -20.20
N PRO A 197 11.49 19.82 -21.25
CA PRO A 197 10.94 21.14 -21.54
C PRO A 197 10.26 21.68 -20.28
N LYS A 198 10.58 22.94 -19.95
CA LYS A 198 10.12 23.65 -18.76
C LYS A 198 8.62 23.41 -18.54
N SER A 199 8.27 22.48 -17.65
CA SER A 199 6.93 22.45 -17.09
C SER A 199 6.82 23.65 -16.15
N GLU A 200 5.96 24.57 -16.56
CA GLU A 200 5.43 25.74 -15.87
C GLU A 200 5.76 25.83 -14.37
N SER A 201 6.25 27.02 -14.01
CA SER A 201 6.44 27.57 -12.69
C SER A 201 5.53 26.96 -11.62
N ASN A 202 6.13 26.67 -10.47
CA ASN A 202 5.41 26.57 -9.20
C ASN A 202 4.87 27.97 -8.86
N ASP A 203 3.85 28.37 -9.59
CA ASP A 203 3.04 29.50 -9.26
C ASP A 203 2.10 29.04 -8.14
N PHE A 204 2.57 29.19 -6.90
CA PHE A 204 1.71 29.43 -5.76
C PHE A 204 1.01 30.79 -5.99
N ILE A 205 0.13 30.85 -6.99
CA ILE A 205 -0.82 31.95 -7.10
C ILE A 205 -1.91 31.61 -6.10
N ASN A 206 -2.10 32.53 -5.16
CA ASN A 206 -3.31 32.68 -4.36
C ASN A 206 -4.50 32.98 -5.31
N SER A 207 -4.81 32.05 -6.21
CA SER A 207 -5.92 32.15 -7.15
C SER A 207 -7.15 31.67 -6.42
N SER A 208 -8.22 32.46 -6.45
CA SER A 208 -9.57 32.00 -6.16
C SER A 208 -9.77 30.60 -6.74
N LYS A 209 -10.13 29.63 -5.90
CA LYS A 209 -10.36 28.25 -6.33
C LYS A 209 -11.40 28.23 -7.46
N ILE A 210 -11.21 27.34 -8.42
CA ILE A 210 -12.08 27.20 -9.59
C ILE A 210 -13.37 26.50 -9.15
N PHE A 211 -14.50 27.15 -9.40
CA PHE A 211 -15.82 26.58 -9.15
C PHE A 211 -16.13 25.44 -10.14
N PRO A 212 -16.48 24.23 -9.67
CA PRO A 212 -16.71 23.08 -10.53
C PRO A 212 -18.13 23.10 -11.14
N ALA A 213 -18.35 23.97 -12.11
CA ALA A 213 -19.68 24.25 -12.70
C ALA A 213 -20.37 23.03 -13.34
N LEU A 214 -19.60 22.02 -13.79
CA LEU A 214 -20.15 20.80 -14.40
C LEU A 214 -21.19 20.10 -13.51
N TYR A 215 -21.04 20.15 -12.18
CA TYR A 215 -21.98 19.53 -11.23
C TYR A 215 -23.39 20.15 -11.26
N PHE A 216 -23.56 21.32 -11.88
CA PHE A 216 -24.86 21.98 -12.04
C PHE A 216 -25.48 21.77 -13.43
N ASN A 217 -24.77 21.12 -14.36
CA ASN A 217 -25.27 20.85 -15.69
C ASN A 217 -26.43 19.83 -15.62
N GLN A 218 -27.63 20.26 -16.07
CA GLN A 218 -28.86 19.45 -15.99
C GLN A 218 -28.84 18.24 -16.92
N GLU A 219 -28.22 18.37 -18.08
CA GLU A 219 -28.06 17.25 -19.01
C GLU A 219 -27.11 16.20 -18.44
N TYR A 220 -26.02 16.62 -17.80
CA TYR A 220 -25.16 15.71 -17.06
C TYR A 220 -25.92 14.98 -15.93
N LYS A 221 -26.71 15.69 -15.13
CA LYS A 221 -27.55 15.09 -14.08
C LYS A 221 -28.52 14.04 -14.65
N SER A 222 -29.16 14.36 -15.77
CA SER A 222 -30.07 13.44 -16.46
C SER A 222 -29.36 12.16 -16.93
N ILE A 223 -28.20 12.33 -17.58
CA ILE A 223 -27.36 11.21 -18.05
C ILE A 223 -26.92 10.33 -16.88
N PHE A 224 -26.41 10.95 -15.82
CA PHE A 224 -25.92 10.26 -14.64
C PHE A 224 -27.04 9.47 -13.92
N SER A 225 -28.22 10.08 -13.77
CA SER A 225 -29.38 9.42 -13.17
C SER A 225 -29.83 8.19 -13.97
N LYS A 226 -29.92 8.30 -15.30
CA LYS A 226 -30.30 7.17 -16.16
C LYS A 226 -29.25 6.06 -16.17
N PHE A 227 -27.96 6.41 -16.18
CA PHE A 227 -26.87 5.45 -16.00
C PHE A 227 -26.99 4.70 -14.67
N LYS A 228 -27.21 5.41 -13.56
CA LYS A 228 -27.37 4.82 -12.23
C LYS A 228 -28.56 3.88 -12.15
N ASP A 229 -29.70 4.25 -12.73
CA ASP A 229 -30.91 3.41 -12.77
C ASP A 229 -30.68 2.11 -13.57
N LEU A 230 -30.12 2.21 -14.77
CA LEU A 230 -29.81 1.05 -15.61
C LEU A 230 -28.81 0.11 -14.93
N ARG A 231 -27.81 0.67 -14.23
CA ARG A 231 -26.85 -0.09 -13.45
C ARG A 231 -27.49 -0.78 -12.25
N LYS A 232 -28.39 -0.10 -11.53
CA LYS A 232 -29.13 -0.68 -10.40
C LYS A 232 -30.00 -1.86 -10.83
N LYS A 233 -30.57 -1.79 -12.04
CA LYS A 233 -31.38 -2.85 -12.66
C LYS A 233 -30.55 -3.97 -13.31
N LEU A 234 -29.21 -3.88 -13.28
CA LEU A 234 -28.28 -4.80 -13.93
C LEU A 234 -28.55 -4.98 -15.44
N ASN A 235 -29.13 -3.97 -16.10
CA ASN A 235 -29.50 -4.04 -17.51
C ASN A 235 -28.33 -3.57 -18.41
N PHE A 236 -27.27 -4.39 -18.46
CA PHE A 236 -26.01 -4.01 -19.11
C PHE A 236 -26.12 -3.87 -20.64
N CYS A 237 -27.01 -4.63 -21.29
CA CYS A 237 -27.24 -4.52 -22.73
C CYS A 237 -27.88 -3.18 -23.09
N GLU A 238 -28.91 -2.76 -22.35
CA GLU A 238 -29.53 -1.44 -22.54
C GLU A 238 -28.58 -0.31 -22.12
N LEU A 239 -27.71 -0.53 -21.14
CA LEU A 239 -26.67 0.42 -20.76
C LEU A 239 -25.70 0.72 -21.91
N GLU A 240 -25.22 -0.31 -22.61
CA GLU A 240 -24.31 -0.14 -23.76
C GLU A 240 -25.01 0.53 -24.96
N LYS A 241 -26.27 0.19 -25.23
CA LYS A 241 -27.09 0.89 -26.23
C LYS A 241 -27.28 2.36 -25.86
N TYR A 242 -27.61 2.63 -24.60
CA TYR A 242 -27.82 3.98 -24.09
C TYR A 242 -26.57 4.84 -24.25
N PHE A 243 -25.40 4.30 -23.91
CA PHE A 243 -24.13 4.99 -24.11
C PHE A 243 -23.87 5.33 -25.58
N THR A 244 -24.07 4.37 -26.48
CA THR A 244 -23.80 4.54 -27.92
C THR A 244 -24.73 5.58 -28.54
N GLN A 245 -26.04 5.50 -28.25
CA GLN A 245 -27.04 6.43 -28.75
C GLN A 245 -26.81 7.85 -28.21
N THR A 246 -26.51 7.98 -26.92
CA THR A 246 -26.30 9.28 -26.28
C THR A 246 -25.01 9.93 -26.77
N LEU A 247 -23.94 9.15 -26.96
CA LEU A 247 -22.68 9.68 -27.50
C LEU A 247 -22.85 10.20 -28.94
N ALA A 248 -23.70 9.55 -29.74
CA ALA A 248 -23.98 9.97 -31.12
C ALA A 248 -24.82 11.26 -31.19
N SER A 249 -25.70 11.51 -30.21
CA SER A 249 -26.55 12.71 -30.17
C SER A 249 -25.88 13.93 -29.53
N LEU A 250 -24.86 13.74 -28.69
CA LEU A 250 -24.23 14.83 -27.94
C LEU A 250 -23.30 15.70 -28.80
N GLN A 251 -23.55 17.00 -28.78
CA GLN A 251 -22.67 18.01 -29.40
C GLN A 251 -21.67 18.61 -28.40
N GLU A 252 -21.99 18.63 -27.10
CA GLU A 252 -21.13 19.24 -26.08
C GLU A 252 -19.96 18.31 -25.70
N ASN A 253 -18.73 18.82 -25.85
CA ASN A 253 -17.51 18.06 -25.55
C ASN A 253 -17.44 17.59 -24.08
N ASP A 254 -17.85 18.43 -23.12
CA ASP A 254 -17.81 18.11 -21.69
C ASP A 254 -18.64 16.85 -21.38
N LEU A 255 -19.85 16.76 -21.94
CA LEU A 255 -20.75 15.62 -21.77
C LEU A 255 -20.22 14.35 -22.47
N ARG A 256 -19.58 14.51 -23.63
CA ARG A 256 -18.92 13.39 -24.32
C ARG A 256 -17.76 12.83 -23.50
N VAL A 257 -16.96 13.70 -22.88
CA VAL A 257 -15.89 13.27 -21.96
C VAL A 257 -16.48 12.52 -20.77
N VAL A 258 -17.54 13.04 -20.15
CA VAL A 258 -18.26 12.34 -19.07
C VAL A 258 -18.69 10.94 -19.48
N LEU A 259 -19.28 10.78 -20.68
CA LEU A 259 -19.67 9.45 -21.16
C LEU A 259 -18.48 8.49 -21.27
N PHE A 260 -17.34 8.95 -21.81
CA PHE A 260 -16.13 8.13 -21.84
C PHE A 260 -15.66 7.74 -20.43
N LEU A 261 -15.75 8.65 -19.47
CA LEU A 261 -15.41 8.37 -18.07
C LEU A 261 -16.32 7.29 -17.48
N GLU A 262 -17.63 7.38 -17.64
CA GLU A 262 -18.58 6.38 -17.13
C GLU A 262 -18.42 5.01 -17.84
N GLN A 263 -18.25 5.01 -19.16
CA GLN A 263 -17.96 3.79 -19.93
C GLN A 263 -16.66 3.13 -19.46
N SER A 264 -15.63 3.93 -19.13
CA SER A 264 -14.35 3.40 -18.66
C SER A 264 -14.49 2.69 -17.32
N GLN A 265 -15.30 3.22 -16.40
CA GLN A 265 -15.55 2.62 -15.10
C GLN A 265 -16.30 1.29 -15.25
N GLU A 266 -17.28 1.24 -16.16
CA GLU A 266 -18.00 0.01 -16.46
C GLU A 266 -17.11 -1.04 -17.13
N ALA A 267 -16.24 -0.63 -18.08
CA ALA A 267 -15.24 -1.52 -18.67
C ALA A 267 -14.25 -2.05 -17.62
N CYS A 268 -13.79 -1.20 -16.70
CA CYS A 268 -12.91 -1.59 -15.60
C CYS A 268 -13.59 -2.58 -14.65
N ARG A 269 -14.90 -2.41 -14.39
CA ARG A 269 -15.69 -3.33 -13.56
C ARG A 269 -15.70 -4.73 -14.16
N LYS A 270 -15.94 -4.83 -15.47
CA LYS A 270 -15.86 -6.07 -16.26
C LYS A 270 -14.43 -6.61 -16.48
N ASN A 271 -13.43 -6.09 -15.76
CA ASN A 271 -11.99 -6.40 -15.93
C ASN A 271 -11.42 -6.17 -17.34
N HIS A 272 -12.08 -5.36 -18.17
CA HIS A 272 -11.58 -4.98 -19.49
C HIS A 272 -10.65 -3.75 -19.39
N PHE A 273 -9.48 -3.93 -18.74
CA PHE A 273 -8.58 -2.82 -18.41
C PHE A 273 -8.05 -2.08 -19.64
N GLU A 274 -7.70 -2.77 -20.73
CA GLU A 274 -7.22 -2.12 -21.97
C GLU A 274 -8.29 -1.26 -22.63
N LYS A 275 -9.54 -1.75 -22.68
CA LYS A 275 -10.69 -0.96 -23.15
C LYS A 275 -10.89 0.28 -22.29
N SER A 276 -10.79 0.13 -20.96
CA SER A 276 -10.92 1.23 -20.01
C SER A 276 -9.83 2.30 -20.21
N LYS A 277 -8.57 1.88 -20.36
CA LYS A 277 -7.43 2.77 -20.64
C LYS A 277 -7.61 3.54 -21.96
N LEU A 278 -8.09 2.87 -23.01
CA LEU A 278 -8.36 3.51 -24.30
C LEU A 278 -9.46 4.57 -24.20
N LEU A 279 -10.56 4.27 -23.50
CA LEU A 279 -11.64 5.23 -23.25
C LEU A 279 -11.15 6.45 -22.47
N LEU A 280 -10.32 6.23 -21.45
CA LEU A 280 -9.74 7.30 -20.65
C LEU A 280 -8.74 8.15 -21.43
N LYS A 281 -7.96 7.55 -22.34
CA LYS A 281 -7.10 8.29 -23.25
C LYS A 281 -7.92 9.21 -24.16
N ASN A 282 -8.99 8.68 -24.76
CA ASN A 282 -9.91 9.49 -25.57
C ASN A 282 -10.55 10.62 -24.76
N ALA A 283 -10.89 10.37 -23.49
CA ALA A 283 -11.41 11.37 -22.56
C ALA A 283 -10.39 12.50 -22.32
N VAL A 284 -9.12 12.17 -22.08
CA VAL A 284 -8.04 13.16 -21.88
C VAL A 284 -7.80 13.99 -23.13
N ASP A 285 -7.73 13.35 -24.31
CA ASP A 285 -7.50 14.02 -25.58
C ASP A 285 -8.62 15.01 -25.91
N LEU A 286 -9.87 14.64 -25.61
CA LEU A 286 -11.04 15.52 -25.81
C LEU A 286 -11.16 16.60 -24.73
N ALA A 287 -10.77 16.32 -23.47
CA ALA A 287 -10.87 17.26 -22.34
C ALA A 287 -10.07 18.56 -22.56
N ALA A 288 -9.03 18.55 -23.41
CA ALA A 288 -8.30 19.75 -23.77
C ALA A 288 -9.20 20.82 -24.45
N LYS A 289 -10.30 20.40 -25.07
CA LYS A 289 -11.27 21.26 -25.78
C LYS A 289 -12.52 21.57 -24.96
N CYS A 290 -12.54 21.18 -23.68
CA CYS A 290 -13.68 21.32 -22.78
C CYS A 290 -13.67 22.63 -22.01
N LYS A 291 -14.85 23.09 -21.60
CA LYS A 291 -14.99 24.25 -20.70
C LYS A 291 -14.49 23.87 -19.30
N ASN A 292 -14.87 22.70 -18.82
CA ASN A 292 -14.47 22.16 -17.52
C ASN A 292 -13.15 21.34 -17.60
N LYS A 293 -12.18 21.77 -18.43
CA LYS A 293 -10.94 21.01 -18.70
C LYS A 293 -10.21 20.53 -17.45
N THR A 294 -10.08 21.38 -16.43
CA THR A 294 -9.31 21.08 -15.21
C THR A 294 -9.95 19.93 -14.43
N LEU A 295 -11.27 19.99 -14.24
CA LEU A 295 -12.07 18.97 -13.58
C LEU A 295 -12.03 17.65 -14.36
N LEU A 296 -12.33 17.71 -15.66
CA LEU A 296 -12.43 16.52 -16.51
C LEU A 296 -11.09 15.80 -16.70
N MET A 297 -10.00 16.54 -16.90
CA MET A 297 -8.66 15.95 -16.93
C MET A 297 -8.30 15.34 -15.58
N GLY A 298 -8.58 16.04 -14.47
CA GLY A 298 -8.33 15.53 -13.13
C GLY A 298 -9.05 14.21 -12.86
N ARG A 299 -10.34 14.14 -13.19
CA ARG A 299 -11.17 12.94 -13.08
C ARG A 299 -10.69 11.80 -13.98
N ALA A 300 -10.28 12.10 -15.21
CA ALA A 300 -9.73 11.09 -16.12
C ALA A 300 -8.46 10.44 -15.58
N TYR A 301 -7.51 11.23 -15.05
CA TYR A 301 -6.29 10.70 -14.44
C TYR A 301 -6.57 9.95 -13.13
N LEU A 302 -7.55 10.39 -12.34
CA LEU A 302 -8.02 9.66 -11.16
C LEU A 302 -8.55 8.27 -11.53
N TYR A 303 -9.35 8.18 -12.60
CA TYR A 303 -9.88 6.92 -13.10
C TYR A 303 -8.79 6.04 -13.70
N LEU A 304 -7.81 6.61 -14.41
CA LEU A 304 -6.62 5.89 -14.88
C LEU A 304 -5.84 5.28 -13.71
N SER A 305 -5.66 6.02 -12.61
CA SER A 305 -5.02 5.48 -11.41
C SER A 305 -5.76 4.25 -10.89
N TYR A 306 -7.09 4.34 -10.78
CA TYR A 306 -7.90 3.21 -10.33
C TYR A 306 -7.74 1.98 -11.22
N VAL A 307 -7.77 2.16 -12.55
CA VAL A 307 -7.56 1.07 -13.51
C VAL A 307 -6.17 0.45 -13.34
N HIS A 308 -5.11 1.27 -13.28
CA HIS A 308 -3.75 0.78 -13.08
C HIS A 308 -3.55 0.09 -11.72
N GLN A 309 -4.24 0.55 -10.68
CA GLN A 309 -4.23 -0.12 -9.38
C GLN A 309 -4.84 -1.53 -9.49
N LYS A 310 -5.99 -1.67 -10.17
CA LYS A 310 -6.63 -2.98 -10.40
C LYS A 310 -5.82 -3.91 -11.29
N ASP A 311 -5.14 -3.34 -12.27
CA ASP A 311 -4.17 -4.02 -13.15
C ASP A 311 -2.83 -4.32 -12.44
N GLY A 312 -2.70 -4.01 -11.14
CA GLY A 312 -1.53 -4.30 -10.32
C GLY A 312 -0.32 -3.40 -10.55
N CYS A 313 -0.43 -2.43 -11.47
CA CYS A 313 0.60 -1.46 -11.88
C CYS A 313 0.65 -0.25 -10.92
N LEU A 314 0.97 -0.49 -9.65
CA LEU A 314 0.85 0.52 -8.58
C LEU A 314 1.72 1.77 -8.78
N GLY A 315 2.90 1.65 -9.39
CA GLY A 315 3.76 2.82 -9.67
C GLY A 315 3.14 3.77 -10.69
N ILE A 316 2.50 3.24 -11.73
CA ILE A 316 1.80 4.05 -12.73
C ILE A 316 0.53 4.67 -12.11
N ALA A 317 -0.15 3.94 -11.22
CA ALA A 317 -1.27 4.49 -10.48
C ALA A 317 -0.88 5.72 -9.65
N GLU A 318 0.26 5.68 -8.94
CA GLU A 318 0.80 6.84 -8.21
C GLU A 318 1.13 8.02 -9.16
N GLU A 319 1.73 7.75 -10.33
CA GLU A 319 2.01 8.79 -11.34
C GLU A 319 0.70 9.46 -11.81
N CYS A 320 -0.35 8.67 -12.09
CA CYS A 320 -1.66 9.20 -12.45
C CYS A 320 -2.27 10.05 -11.33
N LEU A 321 -2.16 9.63 -10.05
CA LEU A 321 -2.65 10.42 -8.92
C LEU A 321 -1.91 11.75 -8.76
N ALA A 322 -0.60 11.79 -9.00
CA ALA A 322 0.16 13.03 -8.97
C ALA A 322 -0.35 14.04 -10.01
N VAL A 323 -0.67 13.57 -11.21
CA VAL A 323 -1.27 14.41 -12.26
C VAL A 323 -2.69 14.83 -11.88
N ALA A 324 -3.52 13.90 -11.40
CA ALA A 324 -4.88 14.20 -10.93
C ALA A 324 -4.86 15.26 -9.82
N ARG A 325 -3.99 15.12 -8.83
CA ARG A 325 -3.83 16.09 -7.73
C ARG A 325 -3.45 17.47 -8.25
N LYS A 326 -2.47 17.58 -9.16
CA LYS A 326 -2.05 18.86 -9.73
C LYS A 326 -3.22 19.57 -10.43
N LYS A 327 -4.14 18.84 -11.04
CA LYS A 327 -5.33 19.39 -11.70
C LYS A 327 -6.43 19.73 -10.70
N LEU A 328 -6.77 18.81 -9.81
CA LEU A 328 -7.91 18.94 -8.90
C LEU A 328 -7.64 19.92 -7.73
N GLN A 329 -6.39 20.13 -7.31
CA GLN A 329 -6.08 21.03 -6.18
C GLN A 329 -6.49 22.49 -6.40
N ALA A 330 -6.65 22.90 -7.67
CA ALA A 330 -7.11 24.24 -8.03
C ALA A 330 -8.63 24.42 -7.88
N LEU A 331 -9.38 23.33 -7.65
CA LEU A 331 -10.84 23.35 -7.55
C LEU A 331 -11.32 23.64 -6.12
N GLU A 332 -12.54 24.16 -6.02
CA GLU A 332 -13.29 24.16 -4.77
C GLU A 332 -13.64 22.74 -4.29
N ALA A 333 -14.07 22.63 -3.03
CA ALA A 333 -14.38 21.34 -2.41
C ALA A 333 -15.51 20.62 -3.17
N CYS A 334 -15.14 19.53 -3.86
CA CYS A 334 -16.04 18.69 -4.65
C CYS A 334 -15.73 17.21 -4.45
N GLU A 335 -16.66 16.37 -4.87
CA GLU A 335 -16.60 14.92 -4.77
C GLU A 335 -15.30 14.33 -5.36
N ASP A 336 -14.79 14.88 -6.47
CA ASP A 336 -13.51 14.44 -7.08
C ASP A 336 -12.30 14.60 -6.15
N LEU A 337 -12.28 15.62 -5.28
CA LEU A 337 -11.20 15.78 -4.30
C LEU A 337 -11.28 14.71 -3.20
N GLY A 338 -12.50 14.34 -2.80
CA GLY A 338 -12.73 13.21 -1.89
C GLY A 338 -12.30 11.90 -2.53
N ASP A 339 -12.70 11.65 -3.78
CA ASP A 339 -12.30 10.46 -4.53
C ASP A 339 -10.79 10.38 -4.75
N LEU A 340 -10.12 11.52 -4.95
CA LEU A 340 -8.65 11.61 -5.03
C LEU A 340 -8.00 11.11 -3.75
N CYS A 341 -8.38 11.67 -2.58
CA CYS A 341 -7.84 11.22 -1.29
C CYS A 341 -8.17 9.75 -1.01
N PHE A 342 -9.38 9.31 -1.37
CA PHE A 342 -9.78 7.92 -1.22
C PHE A 342 -8.91 6.97 -2.07
N GLN A 343 -8.65 7.33 -3.34
CA GLN A 343 -7.76 6.53 -4.20
C GLN A 343 -6.31 6.53 -3.75
N GLU A 344 -5.81 7.65 -3.24
CA GLU A 344 -4.47 7.70 -2.63
C GLU A 344 -4.37 6.72 -1.46
N GLY A 345 -5.39 6.68 -0.59
CA GLY A 345 -5.46 5.70 0.49
C GLY A 345 -5.49 4.25 -0.03
N LEU A 346 -6.24 3.98 -1.10
CA LEU A 346 -6.29 2.65 -1.72
C LEU A 346 -4.95 2.21 -2.32
N VAL A 347 -4.28 3.08 -3.09
CA VAL A 347 -2.97 2.79 -3.68
C VAL A 347 -1.93 2.53 -2.59
N LEU A 348 -1.90 3.36 -1.54
CA LEU A 348 -1.02 3.15 -0.39
C LEU A 348 -1.29 1.83 0.33
N SER A 349 -2.57 1.47 0.51
CA SER A 349 -2.97 0.20 1.12
C SER A 349 -2.56 -1.00 0.27
N SER A 350 -2.70 -0.91 -1.06
CA SER A 350 -2.24 -1.93 -2.00
C SER A 350 -0.71 -2.07 -2.02
N PHE A 351 0.03 -0.95 -1.89
CA PHE A 351 1.48 -1.01 -1.72
C PHE A 351 1.86 -1.67 -0.39
N ALA A 352 1.16 -1.36 0.70
CA ALA A 352 1.42 -1.97 2.01
C ALA A 352 1.30 -3.49 1.98
N GLN A 353 0.32 -4.03 1.26
CA GLN A 353 0.16 -5.48 1.07
C GLN A 353 1.32 -6.12 0.33
N LYS A 354 1.81 -5.47 -0.75
CA LYS A 354 2.91 -5.99 -1.58
C LYS A 354 4.29 -5.70 -0.98
N MET A 355 4.37 -4.82 0.01
CA MET A 355 5.63 -4.37 0.61
C MET A 355 5.54 -4.42 2.14
N PRO A 356 5.58 -5.64 2.73
CA PRO A 356 5.47 -5.83 4.19
C PRO A 356 6.45 -4.95 4.98
N LYS A 357 7.66 -4.73 4.45
CA LYS A 357 8.71 -3.88 5.06
C LYS A 357 8.29 -2.44 5.32
N PHE A 358 7.41 -1.88 4.48
CA PHE A 358 6.93 -0.50 4.60
C PHE A 358 5.46 -0.43 5.02
N ALA A 359 4.82 -1.58 5.26
CA ALA A 359 3.39 -1.68 5.49
C ALA A 359 2.93 -0.75 6.63
N PHE A 360 3.65 -0.72 7.75
CA PHE A 360 3.29 0.13 8.88
C PHE A 360 3.22 1.63 8.52
N GLN A 361 4.24 2.15 7.84
CA GLN A 361 4.29 3.57 7.45
C GLN A 361 3.27 3.89 6.36
N LEU A 362 3.07 2.98 5.42
CA LEU A 362 2.11 3.13 4.33
C LEU A 362 0.66 3.07 4.82
N ILE A 363 0.35 2.18 5.77
CA ILE A 363 -0.97 2.11 6.40
C ILE A 363 -1.24 3.38 7.21
N LYS A 364 -0.27 3.88 7.98
CA LYS A 364 -0.42 5.17 8.69
C LYS A 364 -0.77 6.31 7.76
N GLU A 365 -0.10 6.39 6.61
CA GLU A 365 -0.41 7.40 5.62
C GLU A 365 -1.77 7.16 4.94
N ALA A 366 -2.10 5.92 4.61
CA ALA A 366 -3.40 5.57 4.05
C ALA A 366 -4.55 5.99 4.97
N ILE A 367 -4.40 5.80 6.29
CA ILE A 367 -5.36 6.27 7.30
C ILE A 367 -5.55 7.78 7.18
N LEU A 368 -4.48 8.58 7.15
CA LEU A 368 -4.59 10.04 6.99
C LEU A 368 -5.31 10.43 5.69
N LYS A 369 -5.05 9.70 4.60
CA LYS A 369 -5.72 9.93 3.31
C LYS A 369 -7.21 9.63 3.38
N PHE A 370 -7.60 8.53 4.02
CA PHE A 370 -9.02 8.23 4.21
C PHE A 370 -9.70 9.19 5.20
N GLU A 371 -9.02 9.66 6.25
CA GLU A 371 -9.55 10.71 7.14
C GLU A 371 -9.84 11.99 6.36
N HIS A 372 -8.91 12.42 5.51
CA HIS A 372 -9.12 13.58 4.63
C HIS A 372 -10.28 13.35 3.65
N ALA A 373 -10.39 12.17 3.05
CA ALA A 373 -11.50 11.83 2.17
C ALA A 373 -12.86 11.91 2.90
N ALA A 374 -12.94 11.39 4.13
CA ALA A 374 -14.17 11.42 4.93
C ALA A 374 -14.63 12.86 5.26
N VAL A 375 -13.68 13.76 5.55
CA VAL A 375 -13.96 15.19 5.78
C VAL A 375 -14.44 15.87 4.50
N LEU A 376 -13.83 15.56 3.36
CA LEU A 376 -14.25 16.11 2.07
C LEU A 376 -15.65 15.63 1.69
N PHE A 377 -15.92 14.33 1.77
CA PHE A 377 -17.25 13.80 1.47
C PHE A 377 -18.35 14.36 2.38
N ALA A 378 -18.03 14.78 3.61
CA ALA A 378 -19.01 15.40 4.49
C ALA A 378 -19.53 16.77 3.98
N ASN A 379 -18.69 17.52 3.26
CA ASN A 379 -18.91 18.95 3.00
C ASN A 379 -18.67 19.35 1.53
N CYS A 380 -18.69 18.40 0.60
CA CYS A 380 -18.36 18.66 -0.81
C CYS A 380 -19.59 18.88 -1.69
N LEU A 381 -19.37 19.60 -2.80
CA LEU A 381 -20.29 19.56 -3.93
C LEU A 381 -20.21 18.20 -4.63
N ALA A 382 -21.34 17.54 -4.84
CA ALA A 382 -21.42 16.22 -5.44
C ALA A 382 -22.58 16.08 -6.43
N MET A 383 -22.51 15.08 -7.31
CA MET A 383 -23.60 14.78 -8.25
C MET A 383 -24.79 14.09 -7.56
N ASP A 384 -24.52 13.39 -6.47
CA ASP A 384 -25.44 12.50 -5.79
C ASP A 384 -25.11 12.45 -4.29
N ASN A 385 -25.91 11.71 -3.53
CA ASN A 385 -25.64 11.45 -2.13
C ASN A 385 -24.28 10.76 -1.95
N VAL A 386 -23.35 11.48 -1.31
CA VAL A 386 -22.00 11.02 -0.98
C VAL A 386 -21.93 10.17 0.28
N LEU A 387 -23.07 9.92 0.95
CA LEU A 387 -23.15 9.08 2.14
C LEU A 387 -22.55 7.70 1.92
N ASP A 388 -22.80 7.06 0.77
CA ASP A 388 -22.25 5.74 0.46
C ASP A 388 -20.71 5.77 0.40
N LYS A 389 -20.14 6.80 -0.25
CA LYS A 389 -18.68 7.02 -0.32
C LYS A 389 -18.09 7.32 1.06
N GLN A 390 -18.78 8.13 1.86
CA GLN A 390 -18.35 8.46 3.22
C GLN A 390 -18.36 7.22 4.13
N CYS A 391 -19.44 6.44 4.11
CA CYS A 391 -19.54 5.18 4.84
C CYS A 391 -18.46 4.18 4.38
N CYS A 392 -18.26 4.03 3.06
CA CYS A 392 -17.19 3.20 2.52
C CYS A 392 -15.83 3.64 3.06
N THR A 393 -15.56 4.94 3.14
CA THR A 393 -14.33 5.49 3.71
C THR A 393 -14.15 5.13 5.18
N PHE A 394 -15.20 5.22 6.00
CA PHE A 394 -15.13 4.80 7.41
C PHE A 394 -14.90 3.29 7.58
N ILE A 395 -15.51 2.46 6.72
CA ILE A 395 -15.25 1.01 6.71
C ILE A 395 -13.78 0.74 6.37
N ARG A 396 -13.20 1.49 5.41
CA ARG A 396 -11.76 1.38 5.07
C ARG A 396 -10.86 1.78 6.23
N LEU A 397 -11.17 2.87 6.91
CA LEU A 397 -10.47 3.31 8.11
C LEU A 397 -10.51 2.23 9.19
N ALA A 398 -11.70 1.70 9.50
CA ALA A 398 -11.86 0.62 10.46
C ALA A 398 -10.99 -0.58 10.09
N SER A 399 -11.07 -1.07 8.85
CA SER A 399 -10.28 -2.22 8.41
C SER A 399 -8.76 -2.02 8.55
N LEU A 400 -8.23 -0.84 8.20
CA LEU A 400 -6.81 -0.55 8.37
C LEU A 400 -6.39 -0.46 9.83
N LEU A 401 -7.23 0.14 10.69
CA LEU A 401 -6.99 0.18 12.13
C LEU A 401 -6.99 -1.23 12.73
N LEU A 402 -7.87 -2.11 12.25
CA LEU A 402 -7.91 -3.49 12.68
C LEU A 402 -6.63 -4.24 12.29
N GLN A 403 -6.10 -4.04 11.08
CA GLN A 403 -4.88 -4.71 10.60
C GLN A 403 -3.60 -4.34 11.35
N GLN A 404 -3.51 -3.13 11.90
CA GLN A 404 -2.35 -2.73 12.71
C GLN A 404 -2.22 -3.51 14.03
N MET A 405 -3.22 -4.32 14.40
CA MET A 405 -3.19 -5.14 15.61
C MET A 405 -2.52 -6.51 15.47
N SER A 406 -2.10 -6.93 14.26
CA SER A 406 -1.57 -8.28 14.01
C SER A 406 -0.03 -8.38 13.92
N GLY A 407 0.70 -7.28 14.14
CA GLY A 407 2.16 -7.24 14.09
C GLY A 407 2.77 -6.44 15.24
N SER A 408 3.67 -7.09 15.99
CA SER A 408 4.46 -6.62 17.13
C SER A 408 3.79 -6.66 18.52
N VAL A 409 4.59 -7.12 19.50
CA VAL A 409 4.31 -7.16 20.93
C VAL A 409 3.85 -5.78 21.39
N ASP A 410 2.70 -5.75 22.09
CA ASP A 410 2.13 -4.57 22.75
C ASP A 410 3.18 -3.81 23.57
N SER A 411 3.84 -2.85 22.93
CA SER A 411 4.52 -1.78 23.61
C SER A 411 3.60 -0.57 23.54
N CYS A 412 2.90 -0.31 24.65
CA CYS A 412 2.15 0.92 24.91
C CYS A 412 0.77 1.06 24.24
N GLY A 413 -0.25 0.29 24.68
CA GLY A 413 -1.69 0.67 24.67
C GLY A 413 -2.36 1.04 23.32
N THR A 414 -1.63 1.00 22.22
CA THR A 414 -2.03 1.54 20.91
C THR A 414 -3.00 0.59 20.20
N SER A 415 -2.89 -0.72 20.46
CA SER A 415 -3.81 -1.75 19.94
C SER A 415 -5.25 -1.53 20.41
N MET A 416 -5.45 -1.32 21.72
CA MET A 416 -6.76 -1.05 22.31
C MET A 416 -7.39 0.27 21.80
N GLN A 417 -6.56 1.29 21.58
CA GLN A 417 -7.01 2.57 21.02
C GLN A 417 -7.45 2.44 19.55
N ASN A 418 -6.74 1.64 18.75
CA ASN A 418 -7.09 1.37 17.36
C ASN A 418 -8.39 0.57 17.25
N GLU A 419 -8.61 -0.42 18.11
CA GLU A 419 -9.87 -1.17 18.19
C GLU A 419 -11.06 -0.26 18.48
N LEU A 420 -10.94 0.59 19.52
CA LEU A 420 -12.00 1.53 19.90
C LEU A 420 -12.34 2.51 18.77
N ARG A 421 -11.32 2.98 18.03
CA ARG A 421 -11.51 3.84 16.86
C ARG A 421 -12.21 3.10 15.73
N ALA A 422 -11.81 1.86 15.43
CA ALA A 422 -12.44 1.04 14.41
C ALA A 422 -13.92 0.78 14.74
N GLU A 423 -14.22 0.44 15.98
CA GLU A 423 -15.59 0.26 16.48
C GLU A 423 -16.41 1.54 16.35
N LYS A 424 -15.86 2.70 16.73
CA LYS A 424 -16.55 3.99 16.57
C LYS A 424 -16.91 4.28 15.11
N HIS A 425 -16.01 3.98 14.17
CA HIS A 425 -16.28 4.13 12.75
C HIS A 425 -17.39 3.18 12.27
N LEU A 426 -17.35 1.91 12.69
CA LEU A 426 -18.38 0.93 12.30
C LEU A 426 -19.74 1.25 12.93
N GLU A 427 -19.82 1.65 14.19
CA GLU A 427 -21.09 2.06 14.81
C GLU A 427 -21.69 3.32 14.13
N TRP A 428 -20.85 4.25 13.67
CA TRP A 428 -21.33 5.38 12.87
C TRP A 428 -21.96 4.93 11.54
N VAL A 429 -21.36 3.94 10.86
CA VAL A 429 -21.88 3.37 9.60
C VAL A 429 -23.15 2.57 9.85
N LYS A 430 -23.20 1.81 10.94
CA LYS A 430 -24.34 0.94 11.32
C LYS A 430 -25.65 1.71 11.39
N GLY A 431 -25.63 2.93 11.95
CA GLY A 431 -26.80 3.80 12.02
C GLY A 431 -27.35 4.28 10.67
N ARG A 432 -26.66 3.99 9.56
CA ARG A 432 -26.98 4.44 8.20
C ARG A 432 -27.15 3.29 7.20
N LEU A 433 -27.03 2.03 7.64
CA LEU A 433 -27.07 0.86 6.76
C LEU A 433 -28.26 0.80 5.78
N PRO A 434 -29.50 1.17 6.16
CA PRO A 434 -30.64 1.08 5.25
C PRO A 434 -30.48 1.91 3.96
N GLU A 435 -29.71 2.99 4.02
CA GLU A 435 -29.51 3.94 2.91
C GLU A 435 -28.34 3.56 1.99
N LEU A 436 -27.53 2.56 2.37
CA LEU A 436 -26.30 2.20 1.66
C LEU A 436 -26.55 1.22 0.52
N SER A 437 -25.64 1.22 -0.45
CA SER A 437 -25.60 0.21 -1.50
C SER A 437 -25.26 -1.17 -0.92
N GLU A 438 -25.74 -2.23 -1.56
CA GLU A 438 -25.43 -3.61 -1.19
C GLU A 438 -23.91 -3.86 -1.13
N LYS A 439 -23.14 -3.25 -2.03
CA LYS A 439 -21.68 -3.31 -2.02
C LYS A 439 -21.08 -2.73 -0.72
N THR A 440 -21.59 -1.59 -0.26
CA THR A 440 -21.08 -0.95 0.97
C THR A 440 -21.55 -1.69 2.21
N LYS A 441 -22.78 -2.22 2.23
CA LYS A 441 -23.27 -3.13 3.28
C LYS A 441 -22.41 -4.39 3.39
N PHE A 442 -22.07 -5.00 2.25
CA PHE A 442 -21.16 -6.14 2.20
C PHE A 442 -19.82 -5.80 2.89
N TYR A 443 -19.17 -4.70 2.51
CA TYR A 443 -17.90 -4.31 3.13
C TYR A 443 -18.03 -4.05 4.63
N PHE A 444 -19.14 -3.47 5.06
CA PHE A 444 -19.43 -3.24 6.47
C PHE A 444 -19.47 -4.56 7.24
N HIS A 445 -20.25 -5.54 6.77
CA HIS A 445 -20.39 -6.83 7.42
C HIS A 445 -19.06 -7.61 7.48
N VAL A 446 -18.27 -7.56 6.40
CA VAL A 446 -16.92 -8.15 6.39
C VAL A 446 -16.01 -7.52 7.45
N CYS A 447 -15.98 -6.19 7.54
CA CYS A 447 -15.17 -5.49 8.53
C CYS A 447 -15.67 -5.73 9.96
N GLN A 448 -16.99 -5.87 10.14
CA GLN A 448 -17.61 -6.15 11.42
C GLN A 448 -17.31 -7.59 11.91
N THR A 449 -17.25 -8.56 10.99
CA THR A 449 -16.75 -9.91 11.30
C THR A 449 -15.33 -9.86 11.83
N GLU A 450 -14.42 -9.09 11.21
CA GLU A 450 -13.04 -8.94 11.68
C GLU A 450 -12.97 -8.33 13.08
N LEU A 451 -13.77 -7.29 13.36
CA LEU A 451 -13.84 -6.67 14.69
C LEU A 451 -14.34 -7.68 15.75
N HIS A 452 -15.46 -8.35 15.49
CA HIS A 452 -16.02 -9.33 16.43
C HIS A 452 -15.07 -10.51 16.67
N TYR A 453 -14.37 -10.96 15.62
CA TYR A 453 -13.37 -12.01 15.73
C TYR A 453 -12.21 -11.60 16.64
N LYS A 454 -11.67 -10.38 16.49
CA LYS A 454 -10.61 -9.85 17.36
C LYS A 454 -11.06 -9.70 18.81
N LYS A 455 -12.32 -9.31 19.03
CA LYS A 455 -12.97 -9.27 20.35
C LYS A 455 -13.34 -10.66 20.91
N GLN A 456 -13.02 -11.75 20.21
CA GLN A 456 -13.38 -13.13 20.57
C GLN A 456 -14.89 -13.37 20.69
N GLN A 457 -15.70 -12.55 20.02
CA GLN A 457 -17.16 -12.65 19.97
C GLN A 457 -17.58 -13.51 18.77
N PHE A 458 -17.23 -14.80 18.78
CA PHE A 458 -17.33 -15.68 17.61
C PHE A 458 -18.75 -15.84 17.06
N ALA A 459 -19.78 -15.90 17.93
CA ALA A 459 -21.18 -15.97 17.50
C ALA A 459 -21.59 -14.75 16.64
N LYS A 460 -21.28 -13.53 17.12
CA LYS A 460 -21.54 -12.29 16.39
C LYS A 460 -20.70 -12.16 15.12
N ALA A 461 -19.47 -12.70 15.14
CA ALA A 461 -18.61 -12.75 13.96
C ALA A 461 -19.24 -13.62 12.85
N LYS A 462 -19.83 -14.77 13.23
CA LYS A 462 -20.56 -15.65 12.32
C LYS A 462 -21.82 -14.99 11.76
N GLU A 463 -22.66 -14.39 12.58
CA GLU A 463 -23.86 -13.65 12.12
C GLU A 463 -23.52 -12.56 11.08
N SER A 464 -22.44 -11.81 11.35
CA SER A 464 -21.96 -10.77 10.42
C SER A 464 -21.43 -11.38 9.12
N LEU A 465 -20.75 -12.54 9.19
CA LEU A 465 -20.22 -13.24 8.02
C LEU A 465 -21.35 -13.82 7.17
N ASP A 466 -22.36 -14.39 7.80
CA ASP A 466 -23.54 -14.95 7.13
C ASP A 466 -24.34 -13.84 6.43
N SER A 467 -24.44 -12.66 7.05
CA SER A 467 -25.03 -11.47 6.41
C SER A 467 -24.23 -11.03 5.17
N ALA A 468 -22.90 -11.03 5.25
CA ALA A 468 -22.05 -10.71 4.09
C ALA A 468 -22.23 -11.73 2.96
N ARG A 469 -22.33 -13.03 3.27
CA ARG A 469 -22.58 -14.11 2.30
C ARG A 469 -23.95 -13.97 1.64
N GLN A 470 -24.99 -13.69 2.41
CA GLN A 470 -26.33 -13.48 1.86
C GLN A 470 -26.35 -12.32 0.86
N ILE A 471 -25.63 -11.24 1.14
CA ILE A 471 -25.50 -10.11 0.20
C ILE A 471 -24.70 -10.54 -1.04
N GLU A 472 -23.63 -11.32 -0.89
CA GLU A 472 -22.82 -11.86 -1.99
C GLU A 472 -23.63 -12.81 -2.88
N GLU A 473 -24.52 -13.64 -2.33
CA GLU A 473 -25.37 -14.57 -3.07
C GLU A 473 -26.55 -13.87 -3.76
N SER A 474 -27.16 -12.89 -3.08
CA SER A 474 -28.32 -12.15 -3.61
C SER A 474 -27.94 -11.07 -4.62
N SER A 475 -26.70 -10.60 -4.56
CA SER A 475 -26.17 -9.60 -5.49
C SER A 475 -25.22 -10.29 -6.46
N GLN A 476 -25.31 -10.04 -7.76
CA GLN A 476 -24.24 -10.40 -8.71
C GLN A 476 -22.99 -9.52 -8.50
N LEU A 477 -22.50 -9.42 -7.26
CA LEU A 477 -21.25 -8.77 -6.91
C LEU A 477 -20.13 -9.62 -7.53
N GLU A 478 -19.65 -9.21 -8.70
CA GLU A 478 -18.63 -9.96 -9.46
C GLU A 478 -17.49 -10.46 -8.55
N GLU A 479 -17.38 -11.78 -8.53
CA GLU A 479 -17.15 -12.66 -7.36
C GLU A 479 -15.69 -12.78 -6.91
N GLN A 480 -14.79 -11.94 -7.42
CA GLN A 480 -13.36 -12.03 -7.10
C GLN A 480 -12.76 -10.69 -6.70
N ALA A 481 -13.24 -9.58 -7.25
CA ALA A 481 -12.62 -8.28 -7.04
C ALA A 481 -12.89 -7.73 -5.63
N VAL A 482 -14.07 -7.95 -5.06
CA VAL A 482 -14.57 -7.30 -3.84
C VAL A 482 -13.72 -7.65 -2.60
N TRP A 483 -13.38 -8.92 -2.41
CA TRP A 483 -12.52 -9.40 -1.33
C TRP A 483 -11.07 -8.91 -1.45
N THR A 484 -10.49 -8.89 -2.66
CA THR A 484 -9.16 -8.30 -2.91
C THR A 484 -9.08 -6.79 -2.68
N GLN A 485 -10.21 -6.08 -2.64
CA GLN A 485 -10.19 -4.65 -2.33
C GLN A 485 -10.03 -4.42 -0.84
N MET A 486 -10.46 -5.33 0.03
CA MET A 486 -10.20 -5.25 1.47
C MET A 486 -8.77 -5.69 1.76
N PRO A 487 -8.03 -4.99 2.62
CA PRO A 487 -6.65 -5.36 2.91
C PRO A 487 -6.49 -6.60 3.80
N VAL A 488 -7.42 -7.55 3.69
CA VAL A 488 -7.33 -8.85 4.34
C VAL A 488 -6.27 -9.68 3.61
N LYS A 489 -5.27 -10.21 4.31
CA LYS A 489 -4.30 -11.12 3.68
C LYS A 489 -5.08 -12.32 3.12
N THR A 490 -4.89 -12.64 1.84
CA THR A 490 -5.62 -13.73 1.15
C THR A 490 -5.44 -15.09 1.83
N THR A 491 -4.31 -15.32 2.52
CA THR A 491 -4.06 -16.50 3.37
C THR A 491 -4.84 -16.49 4.69
N GLU A 492 -5.12 -15.32 5.26
CA GLU A 492 -5.94 -15.16 6.48
C GLU A 492 -7.44 -15.35 6.21
N LYS A 493 -7.91 -15.27 4.95
CA LYS A 493 -9.32 -15.57 4.58
C LYS A 493 -9.69 -17.03 4.86
N SER A 494 -8.90 -17.97 4.33
CA SER A 494 -9.10 -19.40 4.60
C SER A 494 -8.83 -19.73 6.07
N HIS A 495 -7.86 -19.06 6.70
CA HIS A 495 -7.52 -19.31 8.10
C HIS A 495 -8.61 -18.78 9.04
N MET A 496 -9.04 -17.52 8.95
CA MET A 496 -10.12 -16.98 9.78
C MET A 496 -11.44 -17.73 9.55
N GLN A 497 -11.80 -18.08 8.31
CA GLN A 497 -13.02 -18.87 8.08
C GLN A 497 -12.92 -20.27 8.73
N LYS A 498 -11.79 -20.97 8.54
CA LYS A 498 -11.56 -22.27 9.18
C LYS A 498 -11.46 -22.16 10.71
N GLU A 499 -10.83 -21.12 11.23
CA GLU A 499 -10.63 -20.88 12.67
C GLU A 499 -11.92 -20.43 13.36
N ILE A 500 -12.77 -19.62 12.70
CA ILE A 500 -14.10 -19.24 13.19
C ILE A 500 -14.99 -20.48 13.23
N VAL A 501 -15.02 -21.26 12.15
CA VAL A 501 -15.79 -22.52 12.11
C VAL A 501 -15.26 -23.51 13.16
N ARG A 502 -13.93 -23.65 13.30
CA ARG A 502 -13.27 -24.49 14.30
C ARG A 502 -13.58 -24.05 15.73
N LYS A 503 -13.42 -22.77 16.06
CA LYS A 503 -13.70 -22.25 17.41
C LYS A 503 -15.18 -22.29 17.75
N ILE A 504 -16.07 -22.11 16.78
CA ILE A 504 -17.50 -22.31 16.98
C ILE A 504 -17.82 -23.79 17.22
N SER A 505 -17.16 -24.70 16.49
CA SER A 505 -17.30 -26.14 16.75
C SER A 505 -16.72 -26.57 18.10
N GLU A 506 -15.68 -25.88 18.60
CA GLU A 506 -15.10 -26.08 19.95
C GLU A 506 -16.02 -25.52 21.06
N ILE A 507 -16.76 -24.43 20.79
CA ILE A 507 -17.77 -23.87 21.71
C ILE A 507 -19.04 -24.75 21.75
N SER A 508 -19.36 -25.46 20.68
CA SER A 508 -20.50 -26.38 20.64
C SER A 508 -20.23 -27.75 21.28
N VAL A 509 -19.05 -28.00 21.86
CA VAL A 509 -18.72 -29.27 22.55
C VAL A 509 -19.28 -29.32 23.97
N GLU A 510 -20.55 -28.95 24.14
CA GLU A 510 -21.37 -29.38 25.28
C GLU A 510 -22.65 -30.11 24.85
N GLU A 511 -22.90 -30.34 23.56
CA GLU A 511 -23.94 -31.27 23.12
C GLU A 511 -23.44 -32.23 22.01
N CYS A 512 -23.78 -33.50 22.21
CA CYS A 512 -23.26 -34.69 21.55
C CYS A 512 -23.43 -34.79 20.02
N PHE A 513 -22.56 -35.61 19.44
CA PHE A 513 -22.59 -36.32 18.14
C PHE A 513 -23.98 -36.51 17.48
N GLU A 514 -24.08 -36.24 16.18
CA GLU A 514 -24.12 -37.27 15.12
C GLU A 514 -24.20 -36.65 13.70
N ASP A 515 -23.23 -37.08 12.88
CA ASP A 515 -23.29 -37.47 11.46
C ASP A 515 -23.57 -36.52 10.27
N ASN A 516 -22.56 -36.56 9.40
CA ASN A 516 -22.55 -36.53 7.93
C ASN A 516 -22.74 -35.19 7.20
N ILE A 517 -21.66 -34.70 6.58
CA ILE A 517 -21.53 -34.61 5.11
C ILE A 517 -20.04 -34.54 4.73
N HIS A 518 -19.68 -35.40 3.77
CA HIS A 518 -18.34 -35.71 3.29
C HIS A 518 -17.54 -34.53 2.71
N LEU A 519 -16.25 -34.48 3.09
CA LEU A 519 -15.17 -33.94 2.28
C LEU A 519 -14.85 -34.93 1.15
N GLY A 520 -14.86 -34.47 -0.11
CA GLY A 520 -14.48 -35.24 -1.28
C GLY A 520 -13.98 -34.35 -2.43
N TYR A 521 -12.80 -34.68 -2.94
CA TYR A 521 -11.99 -33.99 -3.94
C TYR A 521 -12.12 -34.67 -5.32
N GLN A 522 -11.63 -34.01 -6.40
CA GLN A 522 -11.49 -34.44 -7.82
C GLN A 522 -12.76 -34.44 -8.68
N GLY A 523 -12.79 -34.10 -9.97
CA GLY A 523 -11.85 -33.68 -11.04
C GLY A 523 -12.75 -33.14 -12.18
N ASP A 524 -12.35 -32.75 -13.38
CA ASP A 524 -11.13 -32.94 -14.15
C ASP A 524 -11.21 -32.01 -15.40
N GLU A 525 -10.08 -31.86 -16.08
CA GLU A 525 -9.87 -31.07 -17.31
C GLU A 525 -10.66 -31.59 -18.53
N SER A 526 -11.05 -30.70 -19.45
CA SER A 526 -10.84 -30.85 -20.92
C SER A 526 -11.47 -29.72 -21.76
N SER A 527 -10.65 -29.23 -22.71
CA SER A 527 -10.94 -28.34 -23.86
C SER A 527 -11.06 -26.83 -23.62
#